data_AF-A0A4Q5QU15-F1
#
_entry.id   AF-A0A4Q5QU15-F1
#
_cell.length_a   1.000
_cell.length_b   1.000
_cell.length_c   1.000
_cell.angle_alpha   90.00
_cell.angle_beta   90.00
_cell.angle_gamma   90.00
#
_symmetry.space_group_name_H-M   'P 1'
#
loop_
_entity.id
_entity.type
_entity.pdbx_description
1 polymer ?
#
loop_
_entity_poly.entity_id
_entity_poly.type
_entity_poly.pdbx_seq_one_letter_code
_entity_poly.pdbx_strand_id
1 'polypeptide(L)'
;MKKLTSNLTVQVLTAIALGVLVGTFFPTFGAALKPVGDTFINLIKMLIAPIIFLTVVLGIAGMGSLKKVGRVGGKALLYFEIVTTLALAIGIGVANFTQPGAGVQATAQAVLHDAKKTEEAAKFTEKAGEMNWVEFFTHIVPDNVVGAFAKGDILQVLLFAVLFGLALNHLSEKVEPLMRTFERLSAVMFQVLALVMKLAPIGAFAGMAFTIGKYGIATLLPLGKLMLVVYLTMFLFIFVVLN
;
A
#
# COMPACT_ATOMS: atom_id res chain seq x y z
N MET A 1 12.26 -18.73 26.73
CA MET A 1 10.99 -17.97 26.61
C MET A 1 11.30 -16.58 26.06
N LYS A 2 11.04 -16.31 24.78
CA LYS A 2 11.25 -14.95 24.22
C LYS A 2 10.22 -14.02 24.88
N LYS A 3 10.68 -12.97 25.57
CA LYS A 3 9.85 -12.02 26.30
C LYS A 3 8.75 -11.46 25.38
N LEU A 4 7.53 -11.30 25.90
CA LEU A 4 6.38 -10.72 25.18
C LEU A 4 6.71 -9.35 24.53
N THR A 5 7.65 -8.61 25.13
CA THR A 5 8.18 -7.33 24.64
C THR A 5 9.04 -7.45 23.37
N SER A 6 9.39 -8.67 22.93
CA SER A 6 10.13 -8.93 21.69
C SER A 6 9.22 -9.17 20.49
N ASN A 7 7.89 -9.28 20.68
CA ASN A 7 6.96 -9.50 19.58
C ASN A 7 6.61 -8.16 18.92
N LEU A 8 6.88 -8.05 17.62
CA LEU A 8 6.64 -6.82 16.84
C LEU A 8 5.18 -6.36 16.90
N THR A 9 4.23 -7.30 16.88
CA THR A 9 2.80 -6.98 16.97
C THR A 9 2.48 -6.29 18.30
N VAL A 10 3.00 -6.80 19.41
CA VAL A 10 2.79 -6.20 20.74
C VAL A 10 3.45 -4.82 20.80
N GLN A 11 4.65 -4.66 20.23
CA GLN A 11 5.34 -3.38 20.15
C GLN A 11 4.53 -2.34 19.35
N VAL A 12 4.01 -2.72 18.18
CA VAL A 12 3.21 -1.83 17.33
C VAL A 12 1.90 -1.44 18.02
N LEU A 13 1.19 -2.38 18.64
CA LEU A 13 -0.05 -2.08 19.37
C LEU A 13 0.21 -1.15 20.57
N THR A 14 1.29 -1.40 21.32
CA THR A 14 1.70 -0.53 22.43
C THR A 14 2.08 0.86 21.91
N ALA A 15 2.81 0.95 20.80
CA ALA A 15 3.21 2.20 20.19
C ALA A 15 2.01 3.01 19.65
N ILE A 16 1.00 2.34 19.07
CA ILE A 16 -0.27 2.97 18.69
C ILE A 16 -0.97 3.55 19.92
N ALA A 17 -1.11 2.76 21.00
CA ALA A 17 -1.73 3.23 22.24
C ALA A 17 -0.99 4.44 22.84
N LEU A 18 0.34 4.38 22.90
CA LEU A 18 1.16 5.52 23.35
C LEU A 18 1.02 6.73 22.42
N GLY A 19 0.96 6.52 21.11
CA GLY A 19 0.80 7.58 20.13
C GLY A 19 -0.54 8.29 20.30
N VAL A 20 -1.60 7.53 20.55
CA VAL A 20 -2.91 8.09 20.91
C VAL A 20 -2.80 8.94 22.17
N LEU A 21 -2.22 8.43 23.27
CA LEU A 21 -2.08 9.19 24.52
C LEU A 21 -1.29 10.50 24.32
N VAL A 22 -0.18 10.45 23.56
CA VAL A 22 0.62 11.65 23.25
C VAL A 22 -0.18 12.63 22.40
N GLY A 23 -0.91 12.17 21.40
CA GLY A 23 -1.79 13.01 20.59
C GLY A 23 -2.91 13.66 21.39
N THR A 24 -3.43 13.00 22.44
CA THR A 24 -4.51 13.54 23.29
C THR A 24 -4.01 14.55 24.31
N PHE A 25 -2.91 14.24 25.01
CA PHE A 25 -2.40 15.08 26.09
C PHE A 25 -1.45 16.19 25.61
N PHE A 26 -0.76 15.97 24.49
CA PHE A 26 0.23 16.90 23.93
C PHE A 26 -0.03 17.12 22.42
N PRO A 27 -1.16 17.71 22.03
CA PRO A 27 -1.60 17.77 20.63
C PRO A 27 -0.62 18.50 19.70
N THR A 28 -0.01 19.61 20.15
CA THR A 28 1.01 20.35 19.39
C THR A 28 2.24 19.49 19.11
N PHE A 29 2.69 18.72 20.09
CA PHE A 29 3.82 17.79 19.92
C PHE A 29 3.45 16.62 19.03
N GLY A 30 2.25 16.03 19.21
CA GLY A 30 1.73 14.97 18.35
C GLY A 30 1.67 15.38 16.88
N ALA A 31 1.15 16.58 16.59
CA ALA A 31 1.11 17.14 15.24
C ALA A 31 2.52 17.35 14.64
N ALA A 32 3.50 17.70 15.47
CA ALA A 32 4.89 17.87 15.04
C ALA A 32 5.61 16.55 14.70
N LEU A 33 5.05 15.39 15.08
CA LEU A 33 5.62 14.07 14.75
C LEU A 33 5.32 13.62 13.30
N LYS A 34 4.57 14.40 12.52
CA LYS A 34 4.27 14.10 11.10
C LYS A 34 5.51 13.68 10.29
N PRO A 35 6.65 14.42 10.35
CA PRO A 35 7.83 14.06 9.56
C PRO A 35 8.36 12.67 9.90
N VAL A 36 8.27 12.24 11.17
CA VAL A 36 8.71 10.90 11.58
C VAL A 36 7.84 9.81 10.93
N GLY A 37 6.52 10.00 10.93
CA GLY A 37 5.59 9.09 10.26
C GLY A 37 5.78 9.06 8.74
N ASP A 38 5.92 10.23 8.12
CA ASP A 38 6.16 10.35 6.68
C ASP A 38 7.49 9.71 6.26
N THR A 39 8.56 9.93 7.03
CA THR A 39 9.87 9.32 6.77
C THR A 39 9.78 7.80 6.86
N PHE A 40 9.06 7.25 7.83
CA PHE A 40 8.85 5.79 7.90
C PHE A 40 8.10 5.25 6.67
N ILE A 41 7.03 5.92 6.24
CA ILE A 41 6.30 5.54 5.02
C ILE A 41 7.22 5.62 3.79
N ASN A 42 8.07 6.66 3.69
CA ASN A 42 9.02 6.82 2.59
C ASN A 42 10.10 5.73 2.60
N LEU A 43 10.57 5.28 3.77
CA LEU A 43 11.49 4.15 3.88
C LEU A 43 10.87 2.86 3.31
N ILE A 44 9.59 2.61 3.57
CA ILE A 44 8.88 1.47 2.97
C ILE A 44 8.74 1.68 1.46
N LYS A 45 8.24 2.84 1.02
CA LYS A 45 8.01 3.14 -0.40
C LYS A 45 9.28 2.98 -1.25
N MET A 46 10.43 3.40 -0.73
CA MET A 46 11.74 3.25 -1.38
C MET A 46 12.06 1.80 -1.75
N LEU A 47 11.62 0.83 -0.96
CA LEU A 47 11.91 -0.59 -1.17
C LEU A 47 10.93 -1.28 -2.12
N ILE A 48 9.72 -0.72 -2.30
CA ILE A 48 8.65 -1.36 -3.06
C ILE A 48 9.06 -1.59 -4.52
N ALA A 49 9.52 -0.56 -5.22
CA ALA A 49 9.85 -0.66 -6.64
C ALA A 49 10.98 -1.68 -6.94
N PRO A 50 12.14 -1.66 -6.24
CA PRO A 50 13.17 -2.69 -6.41
C PRO A 50 12.71 -4.11 -6.09
N ILE A 51 11.95 -4.29 -5.00
CA ILE A 51 11.45 -5.62 -4.58
C ILE A 51 10.48 -6.18 -5.63
N ILE A 52 9.54 -5.36 -6.10
CA ILE A 52 8.59 -5.76 -7.15
C ILE A 52 9.34 -6.16 -8.42
N PHE A 53 10.29 -5.33 -8.88
CA PHE A 53 11.08 -5.64 -10.06
C PHE A 53 11.79 -6.99 -9.94
N LEU A 54 12.55 -7.21 -8.87
CA LEU A 54 13.30 -8.45 -8.66
C LEU A 54 12.36 -9.66 -8.55
N THR A 55 11.26 -9.53 -7.82
CA THR A 55 10.30 -10.62 -7.61
C THR A 55 9.61 -11.02 -8.91
N VAL A 56 9.18 -10.05 -9.71
CA VAL A 56 8.51 -10.29 -11.00
C VAL A 56 9.50 -10.87 -12.01
N VAL A 57 10.70 -10.32 -12.12
CA VAL A 57 11.74 -10.83 -13.02
C VAL A 57 12.09 -12.29 -12.67
N LEU A 58 12.36 -12.59 -11.41
CA LEU A 58 12.66 -13.95 -10.94
C LEU A 58 11.48 -14.90 -11.17
N GLY A 59 10.26 -14.47 -10.86
CA GLY A 59 9.06 -15.26 -11.05
C GLY A 59 8.82 -15.63 -12.51
N ILE A 60 9.04 -14.68 -13.44
CA ILE A 60 8.85 -14.91 -14.87
C ILE A 60 9.97 -15.76 -15.47
N ALA A 61 11.22 -15.41 -15.17
CA ALA A 61 12.37 -16.11 -15.72
C ALA A 61 12.42 -17.58 -15.25
N GLY A 62 12.03 -17.86 -14.00
CA GLY A 62 11.97 -19.21 -13.43
C GLY A 62 10.91 -20.13 -14.03
N MET A 63 9.92 -19.62 -14.78
CA MET A 63 8.87 -20.44 -15.37
C MET A 63 9.30 -21.23 -16.63
N GLY A 64 10.49 -20.96 -17.17
CA GLY A 64 11.14 -21.74 -18.23
C GLY A 64 10.46 -21.72 -19.62
N SER A 65 9.21 -21.26 -19.74
CA SER A 65 8.53 -21.17 -21.04
C SER A 65 7.52 -20.01 -21.10
N LEU A 66 7.60 -19.26 -22.20
CA LEU A 66 6.71 -18.12 -22.49
C LEU A 66 5.22 -18.50 -22.49
N LYS A 67 4.89 -19.69 -23.02
CA LYS A 67 3.50 -20.19 -23.04
C LYS A 67 2.94 -20.44 -21.64
N LYS A 68 3.79 -20.88 -20.69
CA LYS A 68 3.38 -21.01 -19.28
C LYS A 68 3.19 -19.63 -18.65
N VAL A 69 4.10 -18.70 -18.89
CA VAL A 69 4.03 -17.32 -18.37
C VAL A 69 2.71 -16.65 -18.79
N GLY A 70 2.40 -16.66 -20.09
CA GLY A 70 1.16 -16.05 -20.60
C GLY A 70 -0.10 -16.72 -20.06
N ARG A 71 -0.10 -18.06 -19.95
CA ARG A 71 -1.25 -18.81 -19.40
C ARG A 71 -1.46 -18.56 -17.91
N VAL A 72 -0.38 -18.51 -17.12
CA VAL A 72 -0.45 -18.24 -15.68
C VAL A 72 -0.82 -16.78 -15.44
N GLY A 73 -0.18 -15.83 -16.15
CA GLY A 73 -0.48 -14.41 -16.07
C GLY A 73 -1.92 -14.09 -16.47
N GLY A 74 -2.41 -14.63 -17.59
CA GLY A 74 -3.81 -14.44 -18.01
C GLY A 74 -4.82 -15.03 -17.03
N LYS A 75 -4.56 -16.24 -16.52
CA LYS A 75 -5.40 -16.84 -15.45
C LYS A 75 -5.36 -16.02 -14.17
N ALA A 76 -4.20 -15.50 -13.79
CA ALA A 76 -4.04 -14.67 -12.60
C ALA A 76 -4.75 -13.32 -12.75
N LEU A 77 -4.71 -12.69 -13.93
CA LEU A 77 -5.44 -11.45 -14.22
C LEU A 77 -6.96 -11.67 -14.18
N LEU A 78 -7.45 -12.72 -14.84
CA LEU A 78 -8.87 -13.04 -14.82
C LEU A 78 -9.34 -13.37 -13.40
N TYR A 79 -8.57 -14.17 -12.66
CA TYR A 79 -8.84 -14.46 -11.26
C TYR A 79 -8.84 -13.18 -10.42
N PHE A 80 -7.80 -12.35 -10.55
CA PHE A 80 -7.67 -11.09 -9.83
C PHE A 80 -8.87 -10.20 -10.08
N GLU A 81 -9.25 -9.97 -11.35
CA GLU A 81 -10.36 -9.08 -11.71
C GLU A 81 -11.71 -9.57 -11.15
N ILE A 82 -12.00 -10.86 -11.23
CA ILE A 82 -13.25 -11.44 -10.68
C ILE A 82 -13.26 -11.27 -9.16
N VAL A 83 -12.16 -11.64 -8.51
CA VAL A 83 -12.02 -11.66 -7.05
C VAL A 83 -12.03 -10.24 -6.48
N THR A 84 -11.37 -9.27 -7.12
CA THR A 84 -11.41 -7.86 -6.71
C THR A 84 -12.76 -7.22 -6.97
N THR A 85 -13.43 -7.54 -8.08
CA THR A 85 -14.80 -7.06 -8.35
C THR A 85 -15.76 -7.53 -7.27
N LEU A 86 -15.70 -8.81 -6.88
CA LEU A 86 -16.50 -9.35 -5.78
C LEU A 86 -16.13 -8.70 -4.43
N ALA A 87 -14.84 -8.53 -4.15
CA ALA A 87 -14.37 -7.86 -2.94
C ALA A 87 -14.85 -6.41 -2.84
N LEU A 88 -14.79 -5.67 -3.96
CA LEU A 88 -15.28 -4.29 -4.05
C LEU A 88 -16.81 -4.24 -3.91
N ALA A 89 -17.55 -5.14 -4.53
CA ALA A 89 -19.01 -5.20 -4.40
C ALA A 89 -19.45 -5.42 -2.95
N ILE A 90 -18.82 -6.38 -2.25
CA ILE A 90 -19.07 -6.61 -0.81
C ILE A 90 -18.64 -5.40 0.01
N GLY A 91 -17.44 -4.86 -0.23
CA GLY A 91 -16.91 -3.72 0.51
C GLY A 91 -17.79 -2.48 0.38
N ILE A 92 -18.25 -2.17 -0.83
CA ILE A 92 -19.20 -1.07 -1.09
C ILE A 92 -20.54 -1.37 -0.43
N GLY A 93 -21.05 -2.59 -0.51
CA GLY A 93 -22.30 -2.99 0.15
C GLY A 93 -22.25 -2.79 1.67
N VAL A 94 -21.20 -3.29 2.32
CA VAL A 94 -21.00 -3.14 3.77
C VAL A 94 -20.77 -1.68 4.14
N ALA A 95 -19.97 -0.93 3.37
CA ALA A 95 -19.72 0.48 3.62
C ALA A 95 -20.97 1.35 3.47
N ASN A 96 -21.82 1.08 2.46
CA ASN A 96 -23.08 1.78 2.26
C ASN A 96 -24.10 1.49 3.37
N PHE A 97 -24.09 0.27 3.91
CA PHE A 97 -24.97 -0.13 5.01
C PHE A 97 -24.51 0.45 6.36
N THR A 98 -23.22 0.35 6.67
CA THR A 98 -22.66 0.75 7.98
C THR A 98 -22.31 2.24 8.06
N GLN A 99 -22.14 2.90 6.91
CA GLN A 99 -21.80 4.32 6.77
C GLN A 99 -20.75 4.79 7.81
N PRO A 100 -19.54 4.19 7.84
CA PRO A 100 -18.58 4.44 8.91
C PRO A 100 -18.07 5.89 8.95
N GLY A 101 -18.25 6.64 7.85
CA GLY A 101 -17.91 8.06 7.73
C GLY A 101 -19.02 9.03 8.13
N ALA A 102 -20.25 8.57 8.41
CA ALA A 102 -21.34 9.43 8.87
C ALA A 102 -20.94 10.10 10.21
N GLY A 103 -20.82 11.43 10.21
CA GLY A 103 -20.36 12.23 11.36
C GLY A 103 -18.92 12.74 11.27
N VAL A 104 -18.12 12.28 10.31
CA VAL A 104 -16.77 12.84 10.04
C VAL A 104 -16.87 14.25 9.48
N GLN A 105 -17.86 14.53 8.62
CA GLN A 105 -18.11 15.88 8.09
C GLN A 105 -18.45 16.89 9.19
N ALA A 106 -19.20 16.52 10.23
CA ALA A 106 -19.56 17.46 11.30
C ALA A 106 -18.32 17.92 12.11
N THR A 107 -17.32 17.04 12.27
CA THR A 107 -16.07 17.37 12.97
C THR A 107 -15.08 18.09 12.04
N ALA A 108 -15.05 17.71 10.75
CA ALA A 108 -14.23 18.37 9.75
C ALA A 108 -14.73 19.80 9.47
N GLN A 109 -16.03 20.01 9.33
CA GLN A 109 -16.64 21.34 9.10
C GLN A 109 -16.48 22.28 10.30
N ALA A 110 -16.52 21.76 11.53
CA ALA A 110 -16.26 22.57 12.73
C ALA A 110 -14.78 23.04 12.86
N VAL A 111 -13.84 22.34 12.22
CA VAL A 111 -12.40 22.68 12.19
C VAL A 111 -12.01 23.40 10.88
N LEU A 112 -12.80 23.28 9.82
CA LEU A 112 -12.51 23.78 8.48
C LEU A 112 -13.39 24.98 8.12
N HIS A 113 -13.13 26.11 8.77
CA HIS A 113 -13.57 27.45 8.32
C HIS A 113 -12.63 28.01 7.22
N ASP A 114 -12.12 27.16 6.33
CA ASP A 114 -11.16 27.57 5.30
C ASP A 114 -11.66 27.21 3.91
N ALA A 115 -12.03 28.23 3.14
CA ALA A 115 -12.63 28.14 1.81
C ALA A 115 -11.75 27.44 0.76
N LYS A 116 -10.48 27.15 1.08
CA LYS A 116 -9.50 26.55 0.17
C LYS A 116 -9.69 25.05 -0.10
N LYS A 117 -10.50 24.34 0.68
CA LYS A 117 -10.71 22.88 0.49
C LYS A 117 -11.98 22.49 -0.28
N THR A 118 -12.90 23.42 -0.48
CA THR A 118 -14.04 23.23 -1.38
C THR A 118 -13.54 23.07 -2.83
N GLU A 119 -12.45 23.73 -3.20
CA GLU A 119 -11.75 23.53 -4.49
C GLU A 119 -11.02 22.19 -4.58
N GLU A 120 -10.41 21.69 -3.50
CA GLU A 120 -9.75 20.37 -3.51
C GLU A 120 -10.76 19.24 -3.67
N ALA A 121 -11.93 19.32 -3.01
CA ALA A 121 -13.03 18.38 -3.20
C ALA A 121 -13.63 18.47 -4.61
N ALA A 122 -13.78 19.69 -5.16
CA ALA A 122 -14.26 19.92 -6.52
C ALA A 122 -13.32 19.29 -7.58
N LYS A 123 -12.00 19.36 -7.38
CA LYS A 123 -10.98 18.72 -8.24
C LYS A 123 -11.10 17.19 -8.30
N PHE A 124 -11.59 16.54 -7.24
CA PHE A 124 -11.84 15.09 -7.27
C PHE A 124 -13.08 14.72 -8.09
N THR A 125 -14.13 15.55 -8.06
CA THR A 125 -15.30 15.40 -8.94
C THR A 125 -14.98 15.73 -10.40
N GLU A 126 -14.12 16.70 -10.66
CA GLU A 126 -13.68 17.06 -12.02
C GLU A 126 -12.79 15.98 -12.63
N LYS A 127 -11.86 15.40 -11.85
CA LYS A 127 -11.03 14.25 -12.28
C LYS A 127 -11.80 12.94 -12.44
N ALA A 128 -12.99 12.83 -11.84
CA ALA A 128 -13.82 11.61 -11.95
C ALA A 128 -14.60 11.55 -13.27
N GLY A 129 -14.78 12.68 -13.98
CA GLY A 129 -15.60 12.77 -15.19
C GLY A 129 -14.94 12.24 -16.46
N GLU A 130 -13.61 12.26 -16.57
CA GLU A 130 -12.90 11.89 -17.79
C GLU A 130 -11.71 10.99 -17.47
N MET A 131 -11.98 9.70 -17.25
CA MET A 131 -10.92 8.70 -17.24
C MET A 131 -10.39 8.57 -18.68
N ASN A 132 -9.29 9.27 -18.96
CA ASN A 132 -8.64 9.23 -20.27
C ASN A 132 -7.90 7.89 -20.43
N TRP A 133 -8.61 6.91 -21.00
CA TRP A 133 -8.05 5.58 -21.26
C TRP A 133 -6.79 5.63 -22.11
N VAL A 134 -6.69 6.57 -23.06
CA VAL A 134 -5.49 6.72 -23.90
C VAL A 134 -4.30 7.12 -23.04
N GLU A 135 -4.46 8.12 -22.17
CA GLU A 135 -3.42 8.57 -21.24
C GLU A 135 -3.01 7.46 -20.27
N PHE A 136 -3.97 6.67 -19.76
CA PHE A 136 -3.67 5.54 -18.88
C PHE A 136 -2.77 4.51 -19.59
N PHE A 137 -3.13 4.08 -20.80
CA PHE A 137 -2.36 3.07 -21.54
C PHE A 137 -0.99 3.59 -21.98
N THR A 138 -0.89 4.85 -22.40
CA THR A 138 0.41 5.44 -22.75
C THR A 138 1.31 5.62 -21.53
N HIS A 139 0.74 5.93 -20.35
CA HIS A 139 1.50 6.05 -19.10
C HIS A 139 2.09 4.73 -18.58
N ILE A 140 1.57 3.56 -19.01
CA ILE A 140 2.15 2.25 -18.64
C ILE A 140 3.57 2.12 -19.20
N VAL A 141 3.85 2.72 -20.36
CA VAL A 141 5.18 2.69 -20.99
C VAL A 141 5.96 3.90 -20.49
N PRO A 142 7.02 3.71 -19.68
CA PRO A 142 7.83 4.84 -19.21
C PRO A 142 8.70 5.40 -20.34
N ASP A 143 8.84 6.73 -20.38
CA ASP A 143 9.86 7.39 -21.23
C ASP A 143 11.28 7.00 -20.79
N ASN A 144 11.47 6.69 -19.50
CA ASN A 144 12.75 6.30 -18.92
C ASN A 144 12.56 5.31 -17.76
N VAL A 145 13.23 4.17 -17.83
CA VAL A 145 13.18 3.12 -16.80
C VAL A 145 13.68 3.62 -15.44
N VAL A 146 14.83 4.30 -15.41
CA VAL A 146 15.39 4.86 -14.17
C VAL A 146 14.45 5.91 -13.58
N GLY A 147 13.79 6.70 -14.44
CA GLY A 147 12.73 7.63 -14.06
C GLY A 147 11.56 6.94 -13.35
N ALA A 148 11.08 5.80 -13.87
CA ALA A 148 10.01 5.02 -13.26
C ALA A 148 10.36 4.53 -11.85
N PHE A 149 11.60 4.05 -11.66
CA PHE A 149 12.10 3.66 -10.33
C PHE A 149 12.23 4.86 -9.38
N ALA A 150 12.72 6.00 -9.89
CA ALA A 150 12.92 7.20 -9.08
C ALA A 150 11.60 7.84 -8.63
N LYS A 151 10.59 7.86 -9.50
CA LYS A 151 9.25 8.38 -9.20
C LYS A 151 8.41 7.39 -8.38
N GLY A 152 8.76 6.10 -8.40
CA GLY A 152 8.01 5.05 -7.74
C GLY A 152 6.75 4.64 -8.51
N ASP A 153 6.76 4.79 -9.84
CA ASP A 153 5.65 4.42 -10.71
C ASP A 153 5.58 2.90 -10.87
N ILE A 154 4.86 2.25 -9.95
CA ILE A 154 4.83 0.78 -9.81
C ILE A 154 4.39 0.09 -11.10
N LEU A 155 3.40 0.65 -11.82
CA LEU A 155 2.88 0.06 -13.04
C LEU A 155 3.94 0.02 -14.16
N GLN A 156 4.70 1.10 -14.31
CA GLN A 156 5.82 1.20 -15.26
C GLN A 156 6.95 0.24 -14.90
N VAL A 157 7.31 0.18 -13.61
CA VAL A 157 8.32 -0.77 -13.09
C VAL A 157 7.89 -2.21 -13.36
N LEU A 158 6.59 -2.52 -13.20
CA LEU A 158 6.05 -3.85 -13.45
C LEU A 158 6.10 -4.22 -14.93
N LEU A 159 5.71 -3.31 -15.85
CA LEU A 159 5.83 -3.57 -17.29
C LEU A 159 7.28 -3.88 -17.67
N PHE A 160 8.21 -3.05 -17.20
CA PHE A 160 9.64 -3.27 -17.46
C PHE A 160 10.12 -4.60 -16.87
N ALA A 161 9.72 -4.95 -15.65
CA ALA A 161 10.06 -6.23 -15.02
C ALA A 161 9.56 -7.43 -15.83
N VAL A 162 8.34 -7.33 -16.38
CA VAL A 162 7.78 -8.37 -17.26
C VAL A 162 8.62 -8.52 -18.51
N LEU A 163 8.86 -7.43 -19.25
CA LEU A 163 9.67 -7.46 -20.48
C LEU A 163 11.09 -7.98 -20.22
N PHE A 164 11.71 -7.55 -19.12
CA PHE A 164 13.03 -7.99 -18.71
C PHE A 164 13.05 -9.49 -18.38
N GLY A 165 12.10 -9.97 -17.57
CA GLY A 165 11.97 -11.40 -17.25
C GLY A 165 11.73 -12.28 -18.48
N LEU A 166 10.92 -11.79 -19.44
CA LEU A 166 10.70 -12.46 -20.72
C LEU A 166 11.98 -12.56 -21.56
N ALA A 167 12.76 -11.47 -21.62
CA ALA A 167 14.04 -11.45 -22.34
C ALA A 167 15.06 -12.41 -21.70
N LEU A 168 15.15 -12.46 -20.36
CA LEU A 168 16.00 -13.43 -19.65
C LEU A 168 15.60 -14.87 -19.96
N ASN A 169 14.29 -15.17 -20.00
CA ASN A 169 13.79 -16.50 -20.30
C ASN A 169 14.19 -16.97 -21.71
N HIS A 170 14.26 -16.05 -22.68
CA HIS A 170 14.63 -16.36 -24.06
C HIS A 170 16.14 -16.64 -24.25
N LEU A 171 17.00 -16.01 -23.44
CA LEU A 171 18.47 -16.11 -23.53
C LEU A 171 19.07 -17.34 -22.80
N SER A 172 18.20 -18.18 -22.22
CA SER A 172 18.38 -19.38 -21.37
C SER A 172 19.78 -19.96 -21.05
N GLU A 173 20.73 -20.09 -21.98
CA GLU A 173 22.06 -20.68 -21.70
C GLU A 173 23.06 -19.74 -21.04
N LYS A 174 22.92 -18.41 -21.16
CA LYS A 174 23.93 -17.43 -20.68
C LYS A 174 23.52 -16.61 -19.45
N VAL A 175 22.35 -16.90 -18.86
CA VAL A 175 21.68 -15.99 -17.92
C VAL A 175 21.72 -16.47 -16.47
N GLU A 176 22.10 -17.73 -16.24
CA GLU A 176 22.17 -18.35 -14.90
C GLU A 176 22.96 -17.51 -13.86
N PRO A 177 24.15 -16.93 -14.18
CA PRO A 177 24.87 -16.09 -13.22
C PRO A 177 24.12 -14.80 -12.85
N LEU A 178 23.41 -14.21 -13.81
CA LEU A 178 22.60 -13.01 -13.59
C LEU A 178 21.39 -13.34 -12.71
N MET A 179 20.77 -14.50 -12.92
CA MET A 179 19.64 -14.95 -12.12
C MET A 179 20.02 -15.17 -10.65
N ARG A 180 21.14 -15.85 -10.40
CA ARG A 180 21.68 -16.01 -9.04
C ARG A 180 22.01 -14.67 -8.38
N THR A 181 22.46 -13.69 -9.15
CA THR A 181 22.70 -12.33 -8.64
C THR A 181 21.40 -11.66 -8.23
N PHE A 182 20.34 -11.80 -9.02
CA PHE A 182 19.02 -11.24 -8.71
C PHE A 182 18.37 -11.90 -7.50
N GLU A 183 18.53 -13.21 -7.33
CA GLU A 183 18.08 -13.93 -6.12
C GLU A 183 18.77 -13.39 -4.86
N ARG A 184 20.10 -13.25 -4.90
CA ARG A 184 20.87 -12.70 -3.78
C ARG A 184 20.47 -11.26 -3.49
N LEU A 185 20.29 -10.44 -4.53
CA LEU A 185 19.87 -9.05 -4.36
C LEU A 185 18.46 -8.98 -3.76
N SER A 186 17.53 -9.82 -4.21
CA SER A 186 16.18 -9.91 -3.67
C SER A 186 16.20 -10.29 -2.18
N ALA A 187 16.99 -11.30 -1.81
CA ALA A 187 17.18 -11.68 -0.41
C ALA A 187 17.74 -10.53 0.44
N VAL A 188 18.72 -9.78 -0.08
CA VAL A 188 19.24 -8.57 0.59
C VAL A 188 18.15 -7.51 0.75
N MET A 189 17.35 -7.25 -0.29
CA MET A 189 16.24 -6.29 -0.21
C MET A 189 15.19 -6.71 0.84
N PHE A 190 14.86 -7.99 0.94
CA PHE A 190 13.99 -8.49 2.00
C PHE A 190 14.60 -8.37 3.40
N GLN A 191 15.92 -8.51 3.54
CA GLN A 191 16.61 -8.24 4.82
C GLN A 191 16.59 -6.76 5.19
N VAL A 192 16.77 -5.85 4.22
CA VAL A 192 16.62 -4.41 4.43
C VAL A 192 15.18 -4.08 4.83
N LEU A 193 14.19 -4.67 4.16
CA LEU A 193 12.79 -4.54 4.55
C LEU A 193 12.57 -5.01 5.99
N ALA A 194 13.12 -6.16 6.38
CA ALA A 194 13.01 -6.66 7.75
C ALA A 194 13.65 -5.71 8.79
N LEU A 195 14.75 -5.03 8.44
CA LEU A 195 15.36 -3.99 9.29
C LEU A 195 14.45 -2.77 9.41
N VAL A 196 13.89 -2.28 8.29
CA VAL A 196 12.94 -1.16 8.29
C VAL A 196 11.70 -1.49 9.11
N MET A 197 11.20 -2.73 9.05
CA MET A 197 10.06 -3.19 9.84
C MET A 197 10.31 -3.15 11.35
N LYS A 198 11.56 -3.18 11.83
CA LYS A 198 11.85 -2.96 13.26
C LYS A 198 11.54 -1.53 13.70
N LEU A 199 11.50 -0.57 12.77
CA LEU A 199 11.12 0.82 13.02
C LEU A 199 9.59 1.03 12.96
N ALA A 200 8.82 0.00 12.58
CA ALA A 200 7.37 0.09 12.47
C ALA A 200 6.65 0.60 13.74
N PRO A 201 7.05 0.22 14.97
CA PRO A 201 6.46 0.80 16.18
C PRO A 201 6.61 2.33 16.23
N ILE A 202 7.78 2.86 15.85
CA ILE A 202 8.04 4.31 15.86
C ILE A 202 7.17 5.00 14.80
N GLY A 203 7.08 4.43 13.60
CA GLY A 203 6.21 4.95 12.54
C GLY A 203 4.73 4.95 12.94
N ALA A 204 4.25 3.87 13.56
CA ALA A 204 2.88 3.74 14.04
C ALA A 204 2.56 4.71 15.18
N PHE A 205 3.50 4.88 16.13
CA PHE A 205 3.40 5.89 17.19
C PHE A 205 3.27 7.30 16.59
N ALA A 206 4.19 7.68 15.71
CA ALA A 206 4.19 9.01 15.09
C ALA A 206 2.94 9.26 14.24
N GLY A 207 2.48 8.26 13.48
CA GLY A 207 1.27 8.36 12.66
C GLY A 207 0.00 8.55 13.49
N MET A 208 -0.14 7.80 14.58
CA MET A 208 -1.29 7.92 15.49
C MET A 208 -1.22 9.22 16.30
N ALA A 209 -0.04 9.60 16.81
CA ALA A 209 0.15 10.85 17.52
C ALA A 209 -0.14 12.08 16.64
N PHE A 210 0.27 12.05 15.36
CA PHE A 210 -0.07 13.07 14.39
C PHE A 210 -1.58 13.14 14.13
N THR A 211 -2.21 12.00 13.85
CA THR A 211 -3.63 11.95 13.52
C THR A 211 -4.47 12.48 14.69
N ILE A 212 -4.18 12.04 15.90
CA ILE A 212 -4.92 12.48 17.09
C ILE A 212 -4.54 13.89 17.51
N GLY A 213 -3.27 14.28 17.40
CA GLY A 213 -2.84 15.64 17.75
C GLY A 213 -3.39 16.71 16.81
N LYS A 214 -3.57 16.38 15.52
CA LYS A 214 -4.11 17.33 14.52
C LYS A 214 -5.64 17.32 14.44
N TYR A 215 -6.26 16.16 14.51
CA TYR A 215 -7.70 16.01 14.27
C TYR A 215 -8.51 15.72 15.54
N GLY A 216 -7.83 15.52 16.68
CA GLY A 216 -8.45 15.26 17.98
C GLY A 216 -8.82 13.80 18.20
N ILE A 217 -9.09 13.45 19.47
CA ILE A 217 -9.45 12.07 19.88
C ILE A 217 -10.75 11.57 19.25
N ALA A 218 -11.64 12.50 18.89
CA ALA A 218 -12.91 12.19 18.21
C ALA A 218 -12.69 11.43 16.89
N THR A 219 -11.52 11.56 16.26
CA THR A 219 -11.18 10.80 15.04
C THR A 219 -10.96 9.31 15.24
N LEU A 220 -10.70 8.85 16.47
CA LEU A 220 -10.60 7.42 16.75
C LEU A 220 -11.90 6.68 16.48
N LEU A 221 -13.04 7.32 16.72
CA LEU A 221 -14.35 6.67 16.56
C LEU A 221 -14.64 6.36 15.07
N PRO A 222 -14.53 7.31 14.11
CA PRO A 222 -14.63 7.00 12.70
C PRO A 222 -13.56 6.01 12.20
N LEU A 223 -12.30 6.15 12.62
CA LEU A 223 -11.23 5.23 12.21
C LEU A 223 -11.49 3.81 12.74
N GLY A 224 -11.96 3.68 13.98
CA GLY A 224 -12.35 2.41 14.58
C GLY A 224 -13.54 1.77 13.86
N LYS A 225 -14.57 2.56 13.53
CA LYS A 225 -15.70 2.10 12.70
C LYS A 225 -15.24 1.63 11.33
N LEU A 226 -14.36 2.39 10.66
CA LEU A 226 -13.78 2.01 9.38
C LEU A 226 -13.01 0.68 9.50
N MET A 227 -12.18 0.52 10.54
CA MET A 227 -11.45 -0.73 10.78
C MET A 227 -12.40 -1.92 11.00
N LEU A 228 -13.48 -1.74 11.78
CA LEU A 228 -14.50 -2.78 11.95
C LEU A 228 -15.17 -3.15 10.63
N VAL A 229 -15.49 -2.18 9.79
CA VAL A 229 -16.07 -2.39 8.46
C VAL A 229 -15.10 -3.16 7.55
N VAL A 230 -13.81 -2.82 7.59
CA VAL A 230 -12.77 -3.54 6.86
C VAL A 230 -12.70 -5.00 7.33
N TYR A 231 -12.63 -5.25 8.64
CA TYR A 231 -12.60 -6.62 9.17
C TYR A 231 -13.88 -7.40 8.87
N LEU A 232 -15.05 -6.76 8.92
CA LEU A 232 -16.32 -7.37 8.55
C LEU A 232 -16.35 -7.74 7.06
N THR A 233 -15.88 -6.83 6.21
CA THR A 233 -15.77 -7.06 4.76
C THR A 233 -14.82 -8.22 4.46
N MET A 234 -13.66 -8.25 5.11
CA MET A 234 -12.69 -9.35 4.99
C MET A 234 -13.29 -10.67 5.46
N PHE A 235 -14.01 -10.67 6.59
CA PHE A 235 -14.71 -11.85 7.11
C PHE A 235 -15.73 -12.37 6.09
N LEU A 236 -16.65 -11.53 5.63
CA LEU A 236 -17.65 -11.91 4.63
C LEU A 236 -17.00 -12.41 3.34
N PHE A 237 -15.97 -11.72 2.85
CA PHE A 237 -15.27 -12.12 1.65
C PHE A 237 -14.61 -13.51 1.78
N ILE A 238 -13.91 -13.76 2.90
CA ILE A 238 -13.25 -15.06 3.13
C ILE A 238 -14.28 -16.19 3.18
N PHE A 239 -15.38 -16.02 3.92
CA PHE A 239 -16.35 -17.09 4.14
C PHE A 239 -17.38 -17.28 3.01
N VAL A 240 -17.66 -16.25 2.21
CA VAL A 240 -18.67 -16.29 1.15
C VAL A 240 -18.06 -16.51 -0.23
N VAL A 241 -16.83 -16.01 -0.47
CA VAL A 241 -16.19 -16.05 -1.80
C VAL A 241 -15.03 -17.05 -1.85
N LEU A 242 -14.23 -17.14 -0.78
CA LEU A 242 -12.99 -17.94 -0.79
C LEU A 242 -13.15 -19.35 -0.23
N ASN A 243 -14.22 -19.61 0.52
CA ASN A 243 -14.51 -20.86 1.22
C ASN A 243 -15.66 -21.59 0.54
#